data_AF-A0A543KPS1-F1
#
_entry.id   AF-A0A543KPS1-F1
#
_cell.length_a   1.000
_cell.length_b   1.000
_cell.length_c   1.000
_cell.angle_alpha   90.00
_cell.angle_beta   90.00
_cell.angle_gamma   90.00
#
_symmetry.space_group_name_H-M   'P 1'
#
loop_
_entity.id
_entity.type
_entity.pdbx_description
1 polymer ?
#
loop_
_entity_poly.entity_id
_entity_poly.type
_entity_poly.pdbx_seq_one_letter_code
_entity_poly.pdbx_strand_id
1 'polypeptide(L)' 'MSDQGRPGTPPAPERPVTGDRGVDDVLAAFDRAVAEGPGAHAEAAAEAHRTLQARLTSPPEPAPPGQARPGPR' A
#
# COMPACT_ATOMS: atom_id res chain seq x y z
N MET A 1 21.69 -31.31 -27.92
CA MET A 1 20.78 -31.48 -26.77
C MET A 1 20.33 -30.09 -26.37
N SER A 2 19.05 -29.79 -26.59
CA SER A 2 18.47 -28.46 -26.40
C SER A 2 18.28 -28.15 -24.91
N ASP A 3 18.88 -27.06 -24.44
CA ASP A 3 18.57 -26.47 -23.13
C ASP A 3 17.29 -25.62 -23.29
N GLN A 4 16.14 -26.27 -23.11
CA GLN A 4 14.83 -25.62 -23.23
C GLN A 4 14.55 -24.79 -21.96
N GLY A 5 14.40 -23.49 -22.18
CA GLY A 5 13.72 -22.48 -21.39
C GLY A 5 13.27 -22.87 -19.98
N ARG A 6 13.95 -22.29 -18.98
CA ARG A 6 13.33 -22.13 -17.66
C ARG A 6 12.04 -21.30 -17.86
N PRO A 7 10.85 -21.82 -17.51
CA PRO A 7 9.65 -21.00 -17.52
C PRO A 7 9.87 -19.85 -16.54
N GLY A 8 9.90 -18.62 -17.06
CA GLY A 8 9.97 -17.42 -16.26
C GLY A 8 8.80 -17.42 -15.29
N THR A 9 9.08 -17.34 -13.99
CA THR A 9 8.06 -17.16 -12.96
C THR A 9 7.13 -16.03 -13.41
N PRO A 10 5.80 -16.25 -13.47
CA PRO A 10 4.88 -15.18 -13.81
C PRO A 10 5.11 -14.02 -12.83
N PRO A 11 5.14 -12.76 -13.30
CA PRO A 11 5.22 -11.63 -12.39
C PRO A 11 4.06 -11.74 -11.40
N ALA A 12 4.37 -11.61 -10.10
CA ALA A 12 3.33 -11.57 -9.09
C ALA A 12 2.32 -10.47 -9.48
N PRO A 13 1.01 -10.72 -9.34
CA PRO A 13 0.01 -9.72 -9.68
C PRO A 13 0.30 -8.44 -8.91
N GLU A 14 0.34 -7.30 -9.61
CA GLU A 14 0.51 -6.01 -8.97
C GLU A 14 -0.61 -5.81 -7.94
N ARG A 15 -0.23 -5.34 -6.76
CA ARG A 15 -1.20 -5.04 -5.70
C ARG A 15 -2.08 -3.88 -6.16
N PRO A 16 -3.41 -3.98 -6.04
CA PRO A 16 -4.27 -2.84 -6.32
C PRO A 16 -3.89 -1.65 -5.43
N VAL A 17 -3.79 -0.47 -6.03
CA VAL A 17 -3.49 0.79 -5.34
C VAL A 17 -4.73 1.66 -5.25
N THR A 18 -4.90 2.35 -4.13
CA THR A 18 -6.06 3.21 -3.87
C THR A 18 -5.85 4.63 -4.41
N GLY A 19 -4.61 5.01 -4.72
CA GLY A 19 -4.25 6.36 -5.15
C GLY A 19 -4.05 7.34 -3.98
N ASP A 20 -4.40 6.96 -2.75
CA ASP A 20 -3.97 7.65 -1.54
C ASP A 20 -2.72 6.93 -0.99
N ARG A 21 -1.57 7.61 -1.09
CA ARG A 21 -0.29 7.09 -0.61
C ARG A 21 -0.33 6.65 0.85
N GLY A 22 -1.02 7.38 1.71
CA GLY A 22 -1.12 7.04 3.13
C GLY A 22 -1.98 5.81 3.38
N VAL A 23 -3.01 5.57 2.58
CA VAL A 23 -3.79 4.33 2.63
C VAL A 23 -2.96 3.16 2.11
N ASP A 24 -2.29 3.35 0.98
CA ASP A 24 -1.44 2.33 0.37
C ASP A 24 -0.29 1.91 1.30
N ASP A 25 0.32 2.87 2.02
CA ASP A 25 1.37 2.60 3.02
C ASP A 25 0.84 1.77 4.20
N VAL A 26 -0.38 2.04 4.69
CA VAL A 26 -1.02 1.27 5.78
C VAL A 26 -1.32 -0.17 5.34
N LEU A 27 -1.84 -0.35 4.13
CA LEU A 27 -2.11 -1.68 3.58
C LEU A 27 -0.81 -2.47 3.37
N ALA A 28 0.24 -1.82 2.89
CA ALA A 28 1.56 -2.44 2.74
C ALA A 28 2.18 -2.85 4.09
N ALA A 29 1.92 -2.10 5.16
CA ALA A 29 2.35 -2.45 6.51
C ALA A 29 1.54 -3.63 7.08
N PHE A 30 0.21 -3.62 6.89
CA PHE A 30 -0.67 -4.73 7.27
C PHE A 30 -0.24 -6.05 6.61
N ASP A 31 0.02 -6.04 5.31
CA ASP A 31 0.43 -7.26 4.59
C ASP A 31 1.78 -7.81 5.08
N ARG A 32 2.71 -6.94 5.49
CA ARG A 32 3.97 -7.36 6.11
C ARG A 32 3.72 -8.03 7.46
N ALA A 33 2.88 -7.44 8.31
CA ALA A 33 2.56 -7.99 9.62
C ALA A 33 1.79 -9.32 9.51
N VAL A 34 0.88 -9.46 8.54
CA VAL A 34 0.17 -10.71 8.26
C VAL A 34 1.13 -11.82 7.82
N ALA A 35 2.20 -11.47 7.09
CA ALA A 35 3.23 -12.41 6.66
C ALA A 35 4.11 -12.94 7.82
N GLU A 36 4.14 -12.26 8.97
CA GLU A 36 4.87 -12.75 10.17
C GLU A 36 4.19 -13.95 10.82
N GLY A 37 2.88 -14.11 10.61
CA GLY A 37 2.12 -15.29 10.99
C GLY A 37 0.83 -14.99 11.78
N PRO A 38 0.01 -16.02 12.06
CA PRO A 38 -1.35 -15.86 12.58
C PRO A 38 -1.46 -15.08 13.89
N GLY A 39 -0.41 -15.12 14.73
CA GLY A 39 -0.38 -14.40 16.01
C GLY A 39 -0.42 -12.88 15.87
N ALA A 40 0.06 -12.33 14.74
CA ALA A 40 0.10 -10.90 14.49
C ALA A 40 -1.17 -10.36 13.79
N HIS A 41 -2.05 -11.23 13.29
CA HIS A 41 -3.16 -10.82 12.41
C HIS A 41 -4.17 -9.90 13.08
N ALA A 42 -4.56 -10.22 14.32
CA ALA A 42 -5.54 -9.43 15.06
C ALA A 42 -5.00 -8.03 15.42
N GLU A 43 -3.73 -7.96 15.84
CA GLU A 43 -3.08 -6.69 16.17
C GLU A 43 -2.85 -5.84 14.91
N ALA A 44 -2.38 -6.46 13.83
CA ALA A 44 -2.21 -5.80 12.54
C ALA A 44 -3.53 -5.24 12.00
N ALA A 45 -4.63 -6.00 12.11
CA ALA A 45 -5.95 -5.56 11.68
C ALA A 45 -6.47 -4.40 12.54
N ALA A 46 -6.29 -4.48 13.87
CA ALA A 46 -6.69 -3.43 14.78
C ALA A 46 -5.92 -2.12 14.52
N GLU A 47 -4.61 -2.21 14.29
CA GLU A 47 -3.77 -1.05 13.99
C GLU A 47 -4.15 -0.42 12.65
N ALA A 48 -4.22 -1.23 11.58
CA ALA A 48 -4.63 -0.75 10.27
C ALA A 48 -6.03 -0.07 10.32
N HIS A 49 -6.98 -0.67 11.06
CA HIS A 49 -8.29 -0.09 11.27
C HIS A 49 -8.22 1.28 11.96
N ARG A 50 -7.46 1.39 13.07
CA ARG A 50 -7.30 2.67 13.79
C ARG A 50 -6.68 3.74 12.90
N THR A 51 -5.62 3.42 12.16
CA THR A 51 -4.94 4.37 11.29
C THR A 51 -5.87 4.86 10.16
N LEU A 52 -6.61 3.94 9.53
CA LEU A 52 -7.55 4.30 8.46
C LEU A 52 -8.73 5.13 9.00
N GLN A 53 -9.27 4.77 10.17
CA GLN A 53 -10.34 5.54 10.81
C GLN A 53 -9.87 6.95 11.20
N ALA A 54 -8.65 7.10 11.72
CA ALA A 54 -8.09 8.41 12.04
C ALA A 54 -8.01 9.31 10.80
N ARG A 55 -7.66 8.77 9.64
CA ARG A 55 -7.64 9.53 8.37
C ARG A 55 -9.02 9.90 7.86
N LEU A 56 -10.01 9.02 8.02
CA LEU A 56 -11.39 9.32 7.63
C LEU A 56 -12.02 10.40 8.52
N THR A 57 -11.73 10.35 9.81
CA THR A 57 -12.28 11.28 10.82
C THR A 57 -11.52 12.60 10.89
N SER A 58 -10.23 12.59 10.56
CA SER A 58 -9.36 13.76 10.47
C SER A 58 -8.60 13.72 9.14
N PRO A 59 -9.28 14.05 8.02
CA PRO A 59 -8.63 14.08 6.72
C PRO A 59 -7.50 15.12 6.73
N PRO A 60 -6.35 14.82 6.09
CA PRO A 60 -5.28 15.79 5.97
C PRO A 60 -5.79 17.05 5.26
N GLU A 61 -5.34 18.22 5.70
CA GLU A 61 -5.71 19.47 5.03
C GLU A 61 -5.34 19.40 3.54
N PRO A 62 -6.26 19.78 2.63
CA PRO A 62 -5.94 19.86 1.23
C PRO A 62 -4.75 20.81 1.04
N ALA A 63 -3.78 20.39 0.23
CA ALA A 63 -2.62 21.22 -0.05
C ALA A 63 -3.07 22.59 -0.58
N PRO A 64 -2.49 23.71 -0.09
CA PRO A 64 -2.94 25.04 -0.45
C PRO A 64 -2.86 25.26 -1.96
N PRO A 65 -3.86 25.94 -2.57
CA PRO A 65 -3.85 26.23 -3.99
C PRO A 65 -2.63 27.10 -4.32
N GLY A 66 -1.69 26.54 -5.08
CA GLY A 66 -0.44 27.21 -5.47
C GLY A 66 0.82 26.34 -5.37
N GLN A 67 0.77 25.19 -4.69
CA GLN A 67 1.89 24.22 -4.68
C GLN A 67 1.70 23.05 -5.66
N ALA A 68 0.62 23.05 -6.44
CA ALA A 68 0.40 22.09 -7.51
C ALA A 68 1.31 22.41 -8.70
N ARG A 69 2.55 21.88 -8.67
CA ARG A 69 3.58 21.78 -9.73
C ARG A 69 3.82 23.02 -10.62
N PRO A 70 5.08 23.44 -10.84
CA PRO A 70 5.39 24.29 -11.99
C PRO A 70 4.90 23.58 -13.26
N GLY A 71 4.01 24.22 -14.02
CA GLY A 71 3.58 23.77 -15.34
C GLY A 71 4.77 23.62 -16.30
N PRO A 72 4.60 22.88 -17.41
CA PRO A 72 5.71 22.52 -18.29
C PRO A 72 6.35 23.76 -18.93
N ARG A 73 7.67 23.73 -19.09
CA ARG A 73 8.40 24.63 -20.00
C ARG A 73 8.56 23.96 -21.35
#